data_AF-A0A6P2CUS0-F1
#
_entry.id   AF-A0A6P2CUS0-F1
#
_cell.length_a   1.000
_cell.length_b   1.000
_cell.length_c   1.000
_cell.angle_alpha   90.00
_cell.angle_beta   90.00
_cell.angle_gamma   90.00
#
_symmetry.space_group_name_H-M   'P 1'
#
loop_
_entity.id
_entity.type
_entity.pdbx_description
1 polymer ?
#
loop_
_entity_poly.entity_id
_entity_poly.type
_entity_poly.pdbx_seq_one_letter_code
_entity_poly.pdbx_strand_id
1 'polypeptide(L)'
;MAEVWQIPGCPEPPDWTVDVAALRELYPWLEPLGECPQDPIFHAEGDVLTHLGMVLTELAALPAFRALPEQDRHIVFAATLLHDISKPECTRIEEDGRVRSPGHAVKGVYKARRILTDDEAFAPHGTPFEIREQILALVRWHGLPANYLDKPDPQRAVILTSLTTRMDLLTILAEADHRGRIVNKPDDTMTRIELFRDFCEECESWSGPRAFANNASRVHYFRTPSEHPTLHLFDDSKCEVTVLSGLPGSGKDTWVSECAGGREVISLDDIRRELDVEPGDNQSAVVAAAYDRAKALLRRGESFVWNATNVSRILRGKVIDLSAAYKARIRVVYLEPPIPLIRSRNTGRTKRVPERVWERLFDKLDVPTLAECHEVEYLVGTK
;
A
#
# COMPACT_ATOMS: atom_id res chain seq x y z
N MET A 1 22.76 -15.98 0.83
CA MET A 1 22.27 -14.63 0.49
C MET A 1 20.95 -14.84 -0.24
N ALA A 2 19.90 -14.08 0.08
CA ALA A 2 18.67 -14.16 -0.71
C ALA A 2 18.99 -13.80 -2.17
N GLU A 3 18.36 -14.49 -3.11
CA GLU A 3 18.47 -14.17 -4.53
C GLU A 3 17.89 -12.78 -4.79
N VAL A 4 18.58 -11.95 -5.58
CA VAL A 4 18.10 -10.61 -5.96
C VAL A 4 16.87 -10.81 -6.84
N TRP A 5 15.75 -10.19 -6.47
CA TRP A 5 14.60 -10.12 -7.35
C TRP A 5 14.89 -9.12 -8.46
N GLN A 6 14.72 -9.57 -9.70
CA GLN A 6 15.01 -8.79 -10.89
C GLN A 6 13.74 -8.56 -11.70
N ILE A 7 13.59 -7.31 -12.16
CA ILE A 7 12.64 -6.96 -13.21
C ILE A 7 13.42 -6.84 -14.54
N PRO A 8 13.00 -7.54 -15.60
CA PRO A 8 13.61 -7.40 -16.91
C PRO A 8 13.63 -5.95 -17.44
N GLY A 9 14.71 -5.60 -18.12
CA GLY A 9 14.88 -4.26 -18.72
C GLY A 9 15.36 -3.17 -17.76
N CYS A 10 15.61 -3.49 -16.49
CA CYS A 10 16.29 -2.57 -15.57
C CYS A 10 17.69 -2.23 -16.13
N PRO A 11 18.08 -0.94 -16.22
CA PRO A 11 19.37 -0.55 -16.78
C PRO A 11 20.53 -0.95 -15.86
N GLU A 12 21.61 -1.42 -16.48
CA GLU A 12 22.79 -1.97 -15.81
C GLU A 12 24.09 -1.35 -16.35
N PRO A 13 25.20 -1.40 -15.57
CA PRO A 13 26.50 -0.97 -16.06
C PRO A 13 27.01 -1.89 -17.19
N PRO A 14 27.81 -1.36 -18.13
CA PRO A 14 28.33 0.01 -18.17
C PRO A 14 27.40 1.00 -18.87
N ASP A 15 26.39 0.53 -19.60
CA ASP A 15 25.68 1.34 -20.60
C ASP A 15 24.59 2.22 -19.99
N TRP A 16 23.90 1.74 -18.95
CA TRP A 16 22.82 2.48 -18.27
C TRP A 16 21.77 3.05 -19.24
N THR A 17 21.37 2.24 -20.22
CA THR A 17 20.37 2.61 -21.23
C THR A 17 19.09 1.82 -21.03
N VAL A 18 17.95 2.43 -21.36
CA VAL A 18 16.64 1.78 -21.34
C VAL A 18 16.08 1.74 -22.76
N ASP A 19 15.72 0.54 -23.24
CA ASP A 19 15.05 0.35 -24.51
C ASP A 19 13.53 0.32 -24.30
N VAL A 20 12.88 1.47 -24.49
CA VAL A 20 11.43 1.62 -24.31
C VAL A 20 10.65 0.75 -25.31
N ALA A 21 11.17 0.49 -26.51
CA ALA A 21 10.49 -0.37 -27.48
C ALA A 21 10.49 -1.82 -26.99
N ALA A 22 11.64 -2.32 -26.52
CA ALA A 22 11.72 -3.66 -25.92
C ALA A 22 10.84 -3.80 -24.68
N LEU A 23 10.76 -2.75 -23.84
CA LEU A 23 9.87 -2.75 -22.68
C LEU A 23 8.39 -2.85 -23.06
N ARG A 24 7.95 -2.20 -24.15
CA ARG A 24 6.56 -2.29 -24.63
C ARG A 24 6.20 -3.69 -25.13
N GLU A 25 7.14 -4.35 -25.81
CA GLU A 25 6.97 -5.74 -26.23
C GLU A 25 6.86 -6.68 -25.02
N LEU A 26 7.68 -6.42 -23.99
CA LEU A 26 7.71 -7.23 -22.79
C LEU A 26 6.52 -6.97 -21.85
N TYR A 27 6.02 -5.74 -21.83
CA TYR A 27 4.97 -5.28 -20.93
C TYR A 27 3.80 -4.66 -21.71
N PRO A 28 2.90 -5.49 -22.28
CA PRO A 28 1.77 -5.01 -23.08
C PRO A 28 0.83 -4.05 -22.33
N TRP A 29 0.84 -4.08 -20.99
CA TRP A 29 0.07 -3.16 -20.15
C TRP A 29 0.60 -1.70 -20.20
N LEU A 30 1.73 -1.43 -20.86
CA LEU A 30 2.21 -0.08 -21.16
C LEU A 30 1.46 0.58 -22.33
N GLU A 31 0.89 -0.19 -23.27
CA GLU A 31 0.25 0.35 -24.47
C GLU A 31 -0.84 1.41 -24.19
N PRO A 32 -1.76 1.21 -23.22
CA PRO A 32 -2.78 2.21 -22.91
C PRO A 32 -2.24 3.57 -22.44
N LEU A 33 -0.96 3.65 -22.02
CA LEU A 33 -0.33 4.91 -21.63
C LEU A 33 -0.12 5.83 -22.84
N GLY A 34 0.09 5.26 -24.03
CA GLY A 34 0.32 6.01 -25.28
C GLY A 34 -0.93 6.73 -25.79
N GLU A 35 -2.12 6.32 -25.35
CA GLU A 35 -3.39 6.96 -25.68
C GLU A 35 -3.82 7.98 -24.62
N CYS A 36 -3.14 8.04 -23.47
CA CYS A 36 -3.51 8.91 -22.36
C CYS A 36 -2.85 10.27 -22.51
N PRO A 37 -3.60 11.35 -22.85
CA PRO A 37 -3.01 12.68 -22.95
C PRO A 37 -2.57 13.19 -21.58
N GLN A 38 -1.56 14.05 -21.56
CA GLN A 38 -1.20 14.84 -20.39
C GLN A 38 -1.48 16.32 -20.59
N ASP A 39 -1.26 17.09 -19.54
CA ASP A 39 -1.48 18.52 -19.56
C ASP A 39 -0.37 19.25 -20.35
N PRO A 40 -0.68 19.96 -21.44
CA PRO A 40 0.34 20.52 -22.33
C PRO A 40 1.17 21.67 -21.73
N ILE A 41 0.80 22.18 -20.55
CA ILE A 41 1.63 23.17 -19.83
C ILE A 41 2.73 22.47 -19.03
N PHE A 42 2.40 21.35 -18.39
CA PHE A 42 3.32 20.62 -17.51
C PHE A 42 4.00 19.43 -18.18
N HIS A 43 3.43 18.96 -19.29
CA HIS A 43 3.83 17.78 -20.05
C HIS A 43 3.70 18.07 -21.56
N ALA A 44 4.55 18.96 -22.06
CA ALA A 44 4.54 19.35 -23.48
C ALA A 44 5.01 18.21 -24.41
N GLU A 45 5.63 17.16 -23.86
CA GLU A 45 5.99 15.92 -24.55
C GLU A 45 4.79 15.09 -25.02
N GLY A 46 3.60 15.34 -24.48
CA GLY A 46 2.35 14.76 -24.99
C GLY A 46 1.73 13.72 -24.05
N ASP A 47 1.87 12.44 -24.39
CA ASP A 47 1.19 11.34 -23.70
C ASP A 47 2.01 10.72 -22.54
N VAL A 48 1.36 9.88 -21.75
CA VAL A 48 1.97 9.26 -20.55
C VAL A 48 3.09 8.27 -20.92
N LEU A 49 3.02 7.58 -22.06
CA LEU A 49 4.07 6.64 -22.48
C LEU A 49 5.33 7.36 -22.94
N THR A 50 5.15 8.46 -23.69
CA THR A 50 6.25 9.34 -24.09
C THR A 50 6.96 9.92 -22.86
N HIS A 51 6.19 10.44 -21.89
CA HIS A 51 6.72 10.88 -20.58
C HIS A 51 7.48 9.76 -19.87
N LEU A 52 6.88 8.57 -19.74
CA LEU A 52 7.55 7.43 -19.10
C LEU A 52 8.91 7.12 -19.74
N GLY A 53 9.03 7.15 -21.06
CA GLY A 53 10.30 6.93 -21.75
C GLY A 53 11.37 7.97 -21.39
N MET A 54 10.98 9.23 -21.26
CA MET A 54 11.87 10.32 -20.79
C MET A 54 12.26 10.13 -19.33
N VAL A 55 11.32 9.78 -18.45
CA VAL A 55 11.58 9.49 -17.03
C VAL A 55 12.55 8.32 -16.86
N LEU A 56 12.39 7.24 -17.61
CA LEU A 56 13.29 6.08 -17.57
C LEU A 56 14.71 6.44 -18.03
N THR A 57 14.83 7.32 -19.04
CA THR A 57 16.11 7.82 -19.52
C THR A 57 16.82 8.64 -18.43
N GLU A 58 16.10 9.56 -17.80
CA GLU A 58 16.62 10.37 -16.68
C GLU A 58 16.99 9.48 -15.49
N LEU A 59 16.13 8.55 -15.10
CA LEU A 59 16.40 7.59 -14.01
C LEU A 59 17.71 6.84 -14.24
N ALA A 60 17.91 6.31 -15.44
CA ALA A 60 19.13 5.57 -15.79
C ALA A 60 20.37 6.46 -15.79
N ALA A 61 20.24 7.77 -16.02
CA ALA A 61 21.31 8.75 -15.94
C ALA A 61 21.65 9.19 -14.50
N LEU A 62 20.70 9.10 -13.56
CA LEU A 62 20.88 9.62 -12.20
C LEU A 62 22.00 8.89 -11.43
N PRO A 63 23.03 9.62 -10.93
CA PRO A 63 24.08 9.03 -10.11
C PRO A 63 23.53 8.35 -8.85
N ALA A 64 22.49 8.92 -8.25
CA ALA A 64 21.83 8.37 -7.07
C ALA A 64 21.23 6.99 -7.34
N PHE A 65 20.57 6.80 -8.49
CA PHE A 65 20.04 5.50 -8.92
C PHE A 65 21.17 4.49 -9.18
N ARG A 66 22.22 4.88 -9.91
CA ARG A 66 23.37 4.01 -10.22
C ARG A 66 24.11 3.53 -8.98
N ALA A 67 24.14 4.36 -7.94
CA ALA A 67 24.79 4.06 -6.66
C ALA A 67 23.97 3.13 -5.75
N LEU A 68 22.69 2.91 -6.04
CA LEU A 68 21.84 2.02 -5.24
C LEU A 68 22.34 0.57 -5.30
N PRO A 69 22.14 -0.22 -4.22
CA PRO A 69 22.22 -1.66 -4.28
C PRO A 69 21.34 -2.23 -5.41
N GLU A 70 21.75 -3.35 -6.00
CA GLU A 70 21.06 -3.96 -7.14
C GLU A 70 19.55 -4.17 -6.89
N GLN A 71 19.19 -4.70 -5.72
CA GLN A 71 17.80 -4.92 -5.36
C GLN A 71 16.98 -3.61 -5.36
N ASP A 72 17.56 -2.53 -4.86
CA ASP A 72 16.91 -1.22 -4.79
C ASP A 72 16.74 -0.60 -6.18
N ARG A 73 17.68 -0.84 -7.11
CA ARG A 73 17.53 -0.42 -8.51
C ARG A 73 16.33 -1.07 -9.17
N HIS A 74 16.15 -2.39 -9.01
CA HIS A 74 14.98 -3.08 -9.54
C HIS A 74 13.67 -2.58 -8.92
N ILE A 75 13.66 -2.30 -7.61
CA ILE A 75 12.49 -1.74 -6.92
C ILE A 75 12.12 -0.36 -7.49
N VAL A 76 13.08 0.55 -7.62
CA VAL A 76 12.83 1.90 -8.14
C VAL A 76 12.41 1.83 -9.61
N PHE A 77 13.10 1.03 -10.44
CA PHE A 77 12.77 0.87 -11.85
C PHE A 77 11.35 0.32 -12.05
N ALA A 78 10.96 -0.72 -11.30
CA ALA A 78 9.60 -1.24 -11.33
C ALA A 78 8.57 -0.20 -10.88
N ALA A 79 8.86 0.58 -9.84
CA ALA A 79 7.99 1.67 -9.40
C ALA A 79 7.87 2.76 -10.47
N THR A 80 8.95 3.10 -11.18
CA THR A 80 8.93 4.06 -12.28
C THR A 80 8.04 3.60 -13.42
N LEU A 81 8.10 2.33 -13.83
CA LEU A 81 7.19 1.78 -14.85
C LEU A 81 5.72 1.85 -14.43
N LEU A 82 5.44 1.80 -13.13
CA LEU A 82 4.10 1.64 -12.59
C LEU A 82 3.49 2.92 -11.98
N HIS A 83 4.27 3.99 -11.75
CA HIS A 83 3.82 5.14 -10.94
C HIS A 83 2.54 5.80 -11.49
N ASP A 84 2.43 5.83 -12.83
CA ASP A 84 1.32 6.42 -13.58
C ASP A 84 0.43 5.39 -14.31
N ILE A 85 0.56 4.11 -13.97
CA ILE A 85 -0.12 3.01 -14.69
C ILE A 85 -1.65 3.13 -14.71
N SER A 86 -2.22 3.93 -13.81
CA SER A 86 -3.66 4.18 -13.70
C SER A 86 -4.12 5.55 -14.19
N LYS A 87 -3.23 6.36 -14.82
CA LYS A 87 -3.66 7.59 -15.49
C LYS A 87 -4.72 7.33 -16.57
N PRO A 88 -4.64 6.31 -17.45
CA PRO A 88 -5.65 6.10 -18.49
C PRO A 88 -7.08 6.00 -17.95
N GLU A 89 -7.28 5.36 -16.79
CA GLU A 89 -8.61 5.19 -16.19
C GLU A 89 -8.99 6.28 -15.18
N CYS A 90 -8.16 7.31 -15.00
CA CYS A 90 -8.41 8.43 -14.08
C CYS A 90 -8.38 9.79 -14.77
N THR A 91 -7.81 9.88 -15.97
CA THR A 91 -7.62 11.14 -16.69
C THR A 91 -8.94 11.66 -17.22
N ARG A 92 -9.16 12.96 -17.03
CA ARG A 92 -10.30 13.70 -17.55
C ARG A 92 -9.86 15.11 -17.93
N ILE A 93 -10.57 15.67 -18.91
CA ILE A 93 -10.46 17.08 -19.29
C ILE A 93 -11.48 17.83 -18.44
N GLU A 94 -11.00 18.75 -17.61
CA GLU A 94 -11.84 19.57 -16.73
C GLU A 94 -12.44 20.76 -17.51
N GLU A 95 -13.40 21.48 -16.91
CA GLU A 95 -14.08 22.64 -17.53
C GLU A 95 -13.12 23.77 -17.92
N ASP A 96 -11.98 23.89 -17.21
CA ASP A 96 -10.91 24.85 -17.49
C ASP A 96 -10.00 24.42 -18.66
N GLY A 97 -10.32 23.31 -19.32
CA GLY A 97 -9.54 22.72 -20.42
C GLY A 97 -8.26 22.02 -19.96
N ARG A 98 -8.00 21.91 -18.65
CA ARG A 98 -6.82 21.25 -18.11
C ARG A 98 -7.01 19.74 -18.08
N VAL A 99 -5.94 19.00 -18.35
CA VAL A 99 -5.93 17.53 -18.27
C VAL A 99 -5.50 17.14 -16.87
N ARG A 100 -6.35 16.40 -16.14
CA ARG A 100 -6.06 15.99 -14.76
C ARG A 100 -6.40 14.53 -14.55
N SER A 101 -5.60 13.85 -13.73
CA SER A 101 -5.77 12.43 -13.40
C SER A 101 -5.97 12.24 -11.89
N PRO A 102 -7.02 12.80 -11.27
CA PRO A 102 -7.21 12.74 -9.83
C PRO A 102 -7.33 11.29 -9.35
N GLY A 103 -6.60 10.95 -8.28
CA GLY A 103 -6.65 9.63 -7.66
C GLY A 103 -5.88 8.52 -8.39
N HIS A 104 -5.17 8.81 -9.49
CA HIS A 104 -4.40 7.80 -10.23
C HIS A 104 -3.39 7.07 -9.34
N ALA A 105 -2.70 7.77 -8.43
CA ALA A 105 -1.74 7.15 -7.52
C ALA A 105 -2.39 6.15 -6.55
N VAL A 106 -3.65 6.37 -6.13
CA VAL A 106 -4.38 5.40 -5.29
C VAL A 106 -4.77 4.19 -6.12
N LYS A 107 -5.38 4.42 -7.29
CA LYS A 107 -5.84 3.36 -8.19
C LYS A 107 -4.67 2.53 -8.74
N GLY A 108 -3.54 3.19 -8.96
CA GLY A 108 -2.27 2.65 -9.42
C GLY A 108 -1.75 1.55 -8.51
N VAL A 109 -1.91 1.68 -7.18
CA VAL A 109 -1.53 0.62 -6.24
C VAL A 109 -2.26 -0.69 -6.53
N TYR A 110 -3.58 -0.65 -6.75
CA TYR A 110 -4.35 -1.86 -6.99
C TYR A 110 -4.00 -2.50 -8.34
N LYS A 111 -3.82 -1.68 -9.38
CA LYS A 111 -3.41 -2.15 -10.71
C LYS A 111 -1.99 -2.72 -10.70
N ALA A 112 -1.04 -2.02 -10.09
CA ALA A 112 0.34 -2.45 -9.91
C ALA A 112 0.43 -3.74 -9.08
N ARG A 113 -0.36 -3.89 -8.01
CA ARG A 113 -0.40 -5.13 -7.20
C ARG A 113 -0.76 -6.32 -8.07
N ARG A 114 -1.77 -6.17 -8.93
CA ARG A 114 -2.21 -7.21 -9.85
C ARG A 114 -1.12 -7.54 -10.86
N ILE A 115 -0.51 -6.55 -11.49
CA ILE A 115 0.61 -6.76 -12.43
C ILE A 115 1.75 -7.52 -11.74
N LEU A 116 2.24 -7.04 -10.60
CA LEU A 116 3.35 -7.65 -9.86
C LEU A 116 3.06 -9.06 -9.31
N THR A 117 1.79 -9.48 -9.32
CA THR A 117 1.36 -10.80 -8.83
C THR A 117 1.04 -11.77 -9.97
N ASP A 118 0.36 -11.30 -11.01
CA ASP A 118 -0.28 -12.13 -12.03
C ASP A 118 0.44 -12.09 -13.39
N ASP A 119 1.25 -11.07 -13.67
CA ASP A 119 1.96 -10.96 -14.95
C ASP A 119 3.01 -12.08 -15.10
N GLU A 120 3.11 -12.63 -16.31
CA GLU A 120 4.01 -13.75 -16.61
C GLU A 120 5.48 -13.40 -16.36
N ALA A 121 5.86 -12.13 -16.49
CA ALA A 121 7.20 -11.65 -16.19
C ALA A 121 7.60 -11.84 -14.71
N PHE A 122 6.62 -12.02 -13.81
CA PHE A 122 6.84 -12.26 -12.38
C PHE A 122 6.37 -13.65 -11.93
N ALA A 123 5.81 -14.47 -12.83
CA ALA A 123 5.30 -15.80 -12.55
C ALA A 123 6.44 -16.83 -12.31
N PRO A 124 6.17 -17.99 -11.67
CA PRO A 124 4.90 -18.42 -11.07
C PRO A 124 4.72 -17.93 -9.62
N HIS A 125 5.73 -17.31 -9.04
CA HIS A 125 5.74 -16.96 -7.61
C HIS A 125 5.26 -15.53 -7.34
N GLY A 126 5.22 -14.68 -8.36
CA GLY A 126 4.98 -13.24 -8.23
C GLY A 126 6.18 -12.52 -7.64
N THR A 127 6.02 -11.21 -7.44
CA THR A 127 7.00 -10.39 -6.73
C THR A 127 6.96 -10.70 -5.23
N PRO A 128 8.11 -10.93 -4.55
CA PRO A 128 8.16 -11.17 -3.11
C PRO A 128 7.49 -10.05 -2.30
N PHE A 129 6.86 -10.40 -1.17
CA PHE A 129 6.02 -9.48 -0.38
C PHE A 129 6.67 -8.13 -0.09
N GLU A 130 7.85 -8.12 0.55
CA GLU A 130 8.52 -6.87 0.96
C GLU A 130 8.91 -5.99 -0.24
N ILE A 131 9.39 -6.61 -1.32
CA ILE A 131 9.75 -5.92 -2.57
C ILE A 131 8.50 -5.31 -3.20
N ARG A 132 7.43 -6.11 -3.29
CA ARG A 132 6.16 -5.67 -3.85
C ARG A 132 5.57 -4.52 -3.05
N GLU A 133 5.50 -4.60 -1.73
CA GLU A 133 4.95 -3.51 -0.91
C GLU A 133 5.79 -2.23 -0.99
N GLN A 134 7.13 -2.32 -1.09
CA GLN A 134 7.97 -1.15 -1.32
C GLN A 134 7.70 -0.51 -2.71
N ILE A 135 7.56 -1.31 -3.78
CA ILE A 135 7.18 -0.80 -5.12
C ILE A 135 5.81 -0.11 -5.06
N LEU A 136 4.82 -0.75 -4.43
CA LEU A 136 3.46 -0.21 -4.31
C LEU A 136 3.42 1.08 -3.48
N ALA A 137 4.25 1.18 -2.44
CA ALA A 137 4.36 2.40 -1.65
C ALA A 137 5.00 3.54 -2.46
N LEU A 138 6.01 3.25 -3.29
CA LEU A 138 6.58 4.23 -4.22
C LEU A 138 5.52 4.71 -5.23
N VAL A 139 4.76 3.80 -5.85
CA VAL A 139 3.64 4.15 -6.74
C VAL A 139 2.60 5.01 -6.02
N ARG A 140 2.24 4.67 -4.78
CA ARG A 140 1.24 5.40 -3.99
C ARG A 140 1.63 6.84 -3.72
N TRP A 141 2.92 7.05 -3.44
CA TRP A 141 3.45 8.28 -2.87
C TRP A 141 4.36 9.05 -3.81
N HIS A 142 4.57 8.63 -5.06
CA HIS A 142 5.52 9.23 -6.01
C HIS A 142 5.43 10.76 -6.11
N GLY A 143 4.21 11.32 -6.03
CA GLY A 143 4.01 12.77 -6.07
C GLY A 143 4.25 13.51 -4.74
N LEU A 144 4.57 12.83 -3.63
CA LEU A 144 4.76 13.48 -2.34
C LEU A 144 5.98 14.42 -2.31
N PRO A 145 7.18 14.05 -2.80
CA PRO A 145 8.34 14.95 -2.77
C PRO A 145 8.10 16.28 -3.50
N ALA A 146 7.34 16.25 -4.59
CA ALA A 146 6.95 17.44 -5.34
C ALA A 146 5.88 18.31 -4.63
N ASN A 147 5.03 17.71 -3.78
CA ASN A 147 3.78 18.32 -3.30
C ASN A 147 3.61 18.27 -1.77
N TYR A 148 4.67 18.02 -0.99
CA TYR A 148 4.54 17.85 0.46
C TYR A 148 4.10 19.15 1.17
N LEU A 149 4.56 20.31 0.70
CA LEU A 149 4.17 21.62 1.22
C LEU A 149 2.69 21.97 0.98
N ASP A 150 2.06 21.34 -0.02
CA ASP A 150 0.65 21.52 -0.33
C ASP A 150 -0.26 20.63 0.56
N LYS A 151 0.33 19.79 1.41
CA LYS A 151 -0.44 18.98 2.35
C LYS A 151 -0.95 19.86 3.51
N PRO A 152 -2.16 19.60 4.04
CA PRO A 152 -2.64 20.30 5.22
C PRO A 152 -1.72 20.16 6.44
N ASP A 153 -1.03 19.02 6.53
CA ASP A 153 -0.03 18.72 7.56
C ASP A 153 1.15 17.99 6.90
N PRO A 154 2.17 18.74 6.42
CA PRO A 154 3.33 18.17 5.73
C PRO A 154 4.14 17.20 6.59
N GLN A 155 4.35 17.53 7.88
CA GLN A 155 5.09 16.68 8.82
C GLN A 155 4.38 15.33 8.98
N ARG A 156 3.07 15.33 9.19
CA ARG A 156 2.29 14.09 9.31
C ARG A 156 2.24 13.30 8.02
N ALA A 157 2.19 13.96 6.87
CA ALA A 157 2.26 13.27 5.58
C ALA A 157 3.58 12.51 5.43
N VAL A 158 4.71 13.15 5.70
CA VAL A 158 6.04 12.53 5.64
C VAL A 158 6.19 11.39 6.65
N ILE A 159 5.81 11.62 7.91
CA ILE A 159 5.88 10.58 8.95
C ILE A 159 5.00 9.38 8.60
N LEU A 160 3.79 9.60 8.08
CA LEU A 160 2.90 8.53 7.60
C LEU A 160 3.54 7.74 6.46
N THR A 161 4.06 8.43 5.45
CA THR A 161 4.66 7.80 4.27
C THR A 161 5.88 6.96 4.64
N SER A 162 6.72 7.45 5.56
CA SER A 162 7.92 6.74 6.05
C SER A 162 7.63 5.39 6.71
N LEU A 163 6.38 5.11 7.12
CA LEU A 163 5.98 3.80 7.65
C LEU A 163 5.91 2.70 6.59
N THR A 164 5.80 3.07 5.32
CA THR A 164 5.58 2.13 4.21
C THR A 164 6.60 2.25 3.09
N THR A 165 7.37 3.33 3.06
CA THR A 165 8.33 3.56 1.99
C THR A 165 9.62 4.14 2.51
N ARG A 166 10.71 3.69 1.90
CA ARG A 166 12.00 4.36 1.94
C ARG A 166 11.98 5.71 1.21
N MET A 167 12.32 6.78 1.95
CA MET A 167 12.24 8.16 1.45
C MET A 167 13.32 8.50 0.43
N ASP A 168 14.49 7.85 0.50
CA ASP A 168 15.56 7.99 -0.49
C ASP A 168 15.13 7.45 -1.86
N LEU A 169 14.55 6.25 -1.90
CA LEU A 169 14.02 5.65 -3.14
C LEU A 169 12.88 6.50 -3.72
N LEU A 170 12.01 7.03 -2.86
CA LEU A 170 10.92 7.91 -3.26
C LEU A 170 11.41 9.22 -3.90
N THR A 171 12.48 9.78 -3.35
CA THR A 171 13.09 11.02 -3.86
C THR A 171 13.74 10.79 -5.22
N ILE A 172 14.44 9.67 -5.41
CA ILE A 172 15.03 9.30 -6.71
C ILE A 172 13.94 9.17 -7.79
N LEU A 173 12.83 8.49 -7.48
CA LEU A 173 11.71 8.38 -8.40
C LEU A 173 11.13 9.75 -8.76
N ALA A 174 10.87 10.61 -7.76
CA ALA A 174 10.30 11.93 -8.00
C ALA A 174 11.26 12.86 -8.78
N GLU A 175 12.57 12.77 -8.54
CA GLU A 175 13.57 13.50 -9.32
C GLU A 175 13.58 13.05 -10.78
N ALA A 176 13.62 11.74 -11.04
CA ALA A 176 13.56 11.22 -12.41
C ALA A 176 12.26 11.64 -13.11
N ASP A 177 11.13 11.55 -12.41
CA ASP A 177 9.81 11.95 -12.92
C ASP A 177 9.78 13.45 -13.31
N HIS A 178 10.32 14.31 -12.45
CA HIS A 178 10.38 15.74 -12.72
C HIS A 178 11.38 16.12 -13.83
N ARG A 179 12.52 15.42 -13.92
CA ARG A 179 13.50 15.66 -14.99
C ARG A 179 12.97 15.18 -16.35
N GLY A 180 12.18 14.11 -16.36
CA GLY A 180 11.65 13.46 -17.55
C GLY A 180 10.45 14.15 -18.22
N ARG A 181 10.22 15.45 -18.02
CA ARG A 181 9.09 16.18 -18.61
C ARG A 181 9.51 17.49 -19.27
N ILE A 182 8.70 17.97 -20.21
CA ILE A 182 8.89 19.27 -20.87
C ILE A 182 7.86 20.25 -20.31
N VAL A 183 8.33 21.23 -19.52
CA VAL A 183 7.46 22.21 -18.86
C VAL A 183 7.52 23.55 -19.60
N ASN A 184 6.35 24.03 -20.06
CA ASN A 184 6.23 25.31 -20.78
C ASN A 184 6.14 26.54 -19.87
N LYS A 185 6.06 26.34 -18.55
CA LYS A 185 5.96 27.39 -17.55
C LYS A 185 6.90 27.09 -16.38
N PRO A 186 7.72 28.04 -15.92
CA PRO A 186 8.52 27.84 -14.72
C PRO A 186 7.66 27.46 -13.51
N ASP A 187 8.14 26.46 -12.75
CA ASP A 187 7.62 26.10 -11.43
C ASP A 187 8.77 25.89 -10.44
N ASP A 188 8.44 25.66 -9.18
CA ASP A 188 9.38 25.45 -8.06
C ASP A 188 9.49 23.95 -7.69
N THR A 189 9.02 23.05 -8.55
CA THR A 189 8.85 21.64 -8.18
C THR A 189 10.19 20.94 -7.96
N MET A 190 11.22 21.22 -8.79
CA MET A 190 12.56 20.67 -8.55
C MET A 190 13.13 21.16 -7.22
N THR A 191 12.97 22.45 -6.90
CA THR A 191 13.43 23.03 -5.63
C THR A 191 12.76 22.35 -4.45
N ARG A 192 11.46 22.01 -4.55
CA ARG A 192 10.76 21.25 -3.50
C ARG A 192 11.34 19.85 -3.34
N ILE A 193 11.63 19.16 -4.44
CA ILE A 193 12.25 17.82 -4.43
C ILE A 193 13.65 17.88 -3.80
N GLU A 194 14.46 18.88 -4.13
CA GLU A 194 15.79 19.08 -3.55
C GLU A 194 15.75 19.31 -2.03
N LEU A 195 14.78 20.10 -1.55
CA LEU A 195 14.57 20.38 -0.12
C LEU A 195 13.86 19.24 0.62
N PHE A 196 13.32 18.26 -0.09
CA PHE A 196 12.51 17.19 0.53
C PHE A 196 13.31 16.34 1.51
N ARG A 197 14.59 16.11 1.20
CA ARG A 197 15.49 15.39 2.10
C ARG A 197 15.62 16.10 3.44
N ASP A 198 15.95 17.39 3.44
CA ASP A 198 16.13 18.18 4.65
C ASP A 198 14.85 18.17 5.49
N PHE A 199 13.69 18.32 4.85
CA PHE A 199 12.39 18.22 5.51
C PHE A 199 12.13 16.84 6.12
N CYS A 200 12.52 15.76 5.43
CA CYS A 200 12.44 14.39 5.97
C CYS A 200 13.38 14.18 7.16
N GLU A 201 14.58 14.77 7.14
CA GLU A 201 15.53 14.73 8.24
C GLU A 201 14.98 15.48 9.48
N GLU A 202 14.38 16.66 9.29
CA GLU A 202 13.67 17.41 10.35
C GLU A 202 12.50 16.61 10.95
N CYS A 203 11.81 15.82 10.14
CA CYS A 203 10.74 14.93 10.61
C CYS A 203 11.26 13.65 11.30
N GLU A 204 12.57 13.40 11.29
CA GLU A 204 13.22 12.14 11.70
C GLU A 204 12.72 10.93 10.88
N SER A 205 12.49 11.13 9.59
CA SER A 205 11.86 10.17 8.67
C SER A 205 12.70 9.79 7.44
N TRP A 206 13.94 10.31 7.32
CA TRP A 206 14.79 10.04 6.15
C TRP A 206 15.37 8.62 6.14
N SER A 207 16.04 8.21 7.23
CA SER A 207 16.70 6.90 7.34
C SER A 207 15.74 5.74 7.63
N GLY A 208 14.45 6.02 7.78
CA GLY A 208 13.43 5.07 8.18
C GLY A 208 12.26 5.77 8.87
N PRO A 209 11.26 5.01 9.34
CA PRO A 209 10.13 5.59 10.04
C PRO A 209 10.56 6.26 11.35
N ARG A 210 9.93 7.40 11.66
CA ARG A 210 10.13 8.11 12.93
C ARG A 210 9.89 7.18 14.12
N ALA A 211 10.82 7.19 15.08
CA ALA A 211 10.64 6.54 16.36
C ALA A 211 9.69 7.36 17.25
N PHE A 212 8.65 6.70 17.77
CA PHE A 212 7.76 7.26 18.78
C PHE A 212 8.16 6.72 20.16
N ALA A 213 7.79 7.44 21.23
CA ALA A 213 8.10 7.03 22.61
C ALA A 213 7.58 5.61 22.93
N ASN A 214 6.42 5.24 22.38
CA ASN A 214 5.85 3.91 22.40
C ASN A 214 4.73 3.77 21.36
N ASN A 215 4.17 2.55 21.23
CA ASN A 215 3.09 2.25 20.28
C ASN A 215 1.82 3.05 20.54
N ALA A 216 1.45 3.29 21.81
CA ALA A 216 0.27 4.08 22.17
C ALA A 216 0.39 5.53 21.69
N SER A 217 1.57 6.13 21.87
CA SER A 217 1.89 7.49 21.41
C SER A 217 1.80 7.60 19.89
N ARG A 218 2.34 6.62 19.15
CA ARG A 218 2.24 6.55 17.68
C ARG A 218 0.79 6.48 17.21
N VAL A 219 0.01 5.56 17.79
CA VAL A 219 -1.40 5.38 17.40
C VAL A 219 -2.21 6.63 17.69
N HIS A 220 -2.01 7.25 18.86
CA HIS A 220 -2.66 8.50 19.20
C HIS A 220 -2.29 9.63 18.23
N TYR A 221 -1.02 9.78 17.87
CA TYR A 221 -0.57 10.75 16.87
C TYR A 221 -1.33 10.59 15.55
N PHE A 222 -1.44 9.37 15.00
CA PHE A 222 -2.14 9.14 13.73
C PHE A 222 -3.67 9.24 13.83
N ARG A 223 -4.26 9.09 15.01
CA ARG A 223 -5.71 9.18 15.22
C ARG A 223 -6.19 10.57 15.63
N THR A 224 -5.31 11.40 16.18
CA THR A 224 -5.63 12.74 16.69
C THR A 224 -5.01 13.80 15.78
N PRO A 225 -5.80 14.56 15.01
CA PRO A 225 -5.30 15.66 14.19
C PRO A 225 -4.56 16.71 15.03
N SER A 226 -3.49 17.31 14.48
CA SER A 226 -2.70 18.38 15.12
C SER A 226 -1.90 17.99 16.37
N GLU A 227 -1.84 16.70 16.72
CA GLU A 227 -1.00 16.23 17.81
C GLU A 227 0.49 16.29 17.45
N HIS A 228 1.36 16.58 18.42
CA HIS A 228 2.80 16.63 18.17
C HIS A 228 3.43 15.23 18.23
N PRO A 229 4.36 14.86 17.33
CA PRO A 229 4.91 13.50 17.28
C PRO A 229 5.84 13.15 18.45
N THR A 230 6.21 14.12 19.29
CA THR A 230 6.99 13.89 20.52
C THR A 230 6.14 13.71 21.77
N LEU A 231 4.80 13.73 21.65
CA LEU A 231 3.93 13.45 22.78
C LEU A 231 4.25 12.06 23.35
N HIS A 232 4.47 12.00 24.66
CA HIS A 232 4.66 10.75 25.36
C HIS A 232 3.40 10.41 26.16
N LEU A 233 2.70 9.37 25.73
CA LEU A 233 1.56 8.82 26.44
C LEU A 233 1.94 7.56 27.22
N PHE A 234 1.31 7.38 28.38
CA PHE A 234 1.33 6.09 29.07
C PHE A 234 0.36 5.13 28.36
N ASP A 235 0.75 3.85 28.24
CA ASP A 235 -0.13 2.82 27.71
C ASP A 235 -1.13 2.41 28.82
N ASP A 236 -2.34 2.97 28.76
CA ASP A 236 -3.44 2.70 29.69
C ASP A 236 -4.44 1.66 29.14
N SER A 237 -3.98 0.79 28.24
CA SER A 237 -4.82 -0.22 27.62
C SER A 237 -5.42 -1.20 28.64
N LYS A 238 -6.71 -1.49 28.48
CA LYS A 238 -7.48 -2.34 29.41
C LYS A 238 -7.49 -3.82 29.02
N CYS A 239 -7.42 -4.07 27.73
CA CYS A 239 -7.42 -5.41 27.13
C CYS A 239 -6.77 -5.35 25.75
N GLU A 240 -6.62 -6.51 25.10
CA GLU A 240 -6.10 -6.62 23.75
C GLU A 240 -7.15 -7.17 22.78
N VAL A 241 -7.32 -6.49 21.66
CA VAL A 241 -8.11 -6.98 20.52
C VAL A 241 -7.16 -7.37 19.40
N THR A 242 -7.19 -8.66 19.04
CA THR A 242 -6.46 -9.16 17.86
C THR A 242 -7.39 -9.17 16.65
N VAL A 243 -7.08 -8.38 15.62
CA VAL A 243 -7.85 -8.29 14.38
C VAL A 243 -7.14 -9.08 13.29
N LEU A 244 -7.79 -10.11 12.77
CA LEU A 244 -7.26 -10.86 11.63
C LEU A 244 -7.56 -10.14 10.33
N SER A 245 -6.61 -10.14 9.40
CA SER A 245 -6.75 -9.56 8.06
C SER A 245 -6.09 -10.49 7.03
N GLY A 246 -6.77 -10.69 5.91
CA GLY A 246 -6.26 -11.52 4.82
C GLY A 246 -7.38 -12.03 3.94
N LEU A 247 -7.04 -12.43 2.72
CA LEU A 247 -7.99 -12.93 1.73
C LEU A 247 -8.63 -14.27 2.18
N PRO A 248 -9.81 -14.63 1.64
CA PRO A 248 -10.30 -16.00 1.75
C PRO A 248 -9.24 -16.97 1.20
N GLY A 249 -8.87 -17.97 1.99
CA GLY A 249 -7.77 -18.91 1.67
C GLY A 249 -6.45 -18.61 2.40
N SER A 250 -6.34 -17.48 3.09
CA SER A 250 -5.09 -17.06 3.73
C SER A 250 -4.67 -17.85 4.98
N GLY A 251 -5.56 -18.66 5.57
CA GLY A 251 -5.26 -19.45 6.77
C GLY A 251 -5.69 -18.81 8.10
N LYS A 252 -6.56 -17.79 8.08
CA LYS A 252 -7.09 -17.15 9.32
C LYS A 252 -7.68 -18.15 10.32
N ASP A 253 -8.52 -19.08 9.87
CA ASP A 253 -9.17 -20.04 10.76
C ASP A 253 -8.15 -21.04 11.36
N THR A 254 -7.12 -21.40 10.59
CA THR A 254 -5.97 -22.17 11.09
C THR A 254 -5.24 -21.41 12.18
N TRP A 255 -4.92 -20.14 11.93
CA TRP A 255 -4.29 -19.27 12.93
C TRP A 255 -5.16 -19.15 14.19
N VAL A 256 -6.48 -19.01 14.06
CA VAL A 256 -7.38 -18.99 15.23
C VAL A 256 -7.23 -20.28 16.04
N SER A 257 -7.28 -21.44 15.39
CA SER A 257 -7.20 -22.73 16.08
C SER A 257 -5.87 -22.95 16.81
N GLU A 258 -4.77 -22.40 16.29
CA GLU A 258 -3.42 -22.58 16.81
C GLU A 258 -3.01 -21.49 17.81
N CYS A 259 -3.48 -20.25 17.62
CA CYS A 259 -2.95 -19.06 18.29
C CYS A 259 -3.98 -18.27 19.11
N ALA A 260 -5.30 -18.55 19.00
CA ALA A 260 -6.29 -17.83 19.80
C ALA A 260 -6.12 -18.10 21.30
N GLY A 261 -5.57 -19.26 21.69
CA GLY A 261 -5.18 -19.53 23.08
C GLY A 261 -6.35 -19.48 24.07
N GLY A 262 -7.53 -19.94 23.65
CA GLY A 262 -8.74 -19.93 24.48
C GLY A 262 -9.46 -18.58 24.60
N ARG A 263 -8.93 -17.51 23.98
CA ARG A 263 -9.63 -16.22 23.88
C ARG A 263 -10.92 -16.37 23.08
N GLU A 264 -11.93 -15.59 23.45
CA GLU A 264 -13.18 -15.51 22.69
C GLU A 264 -12.90 -15.09 21.24
N VAL A 265 -13.58 -15.73 20.29
CA VAL A 265 -13.42 -15.45 18.86
C VAL A 265 -14.74 -14.93 18.30
N ILE A 266 -14.75 -13.68 17.86
CA ILE A 266 -15.88 -13.11 17.13
C ILE A 266 -15.61 -13.33 15.64
N SER A 267 -16.24 -14.36 15.08
CA SER A 267 -16.18 -14.70 13.66
C SER A 267 -17.46 -14.28 12.95
N LEU A 268 -17.35 -13.42 11.93
CA LEU A 268 -18.50 -13.03 11.12
C LEU A 268 -19.08 -14.21 10.33
N ASP A 269 -18.24 -15.18 9.99
CA ASP A 269 -18.66 -16.40 9.29
C ASP A 269 -19.44 -17.34 10.23
N ASP A 270 -19.08 -17.38 11.51
CA ASP A 270 -19.79 -18.18 12.53
C ASP A 270 -21.14 -17.55 12.85
N ILE A 271 -21.16 -16.22 13.05
CA ILE A 271 -22.41 -15.48 13.29
C ILE A 271 -23.38 -15.60 12.12
N ARG A 272 -22.89 -15.62 10.86
CA ARG A 272 -23.74 -15.92 9.69
C ARG A 272 -24.39 -17.29 9.80
N ARG A 273 -23.65 -18.32 10.19
CA ARG A 273 -24.18 -19.68 10.37
C ARG A 273 -25.18 -19.76 11.51
N GLU A 274 -24.91 -19.08 12.63
CA GLU A 274 -25.82 -19.05 13.77
C GLU A 274 -27.15 -18.36 13.45
N LEU A 275 -27.12 -17.32 12.61
CA LEU A 275 -28.30 -16.55 12.20
C LEU A 275 -28.96 -17.06 10.90
N ASP A 276 -28.44 -18.13 10.30
CA ASP A 276 -28.89 -18.68 9.01
C ASP A 276 -28.94 -17.61 7.89
N VAL A 277 -27.91 -16.76 7.83
CA VAL A 277 -27.77 -15.68 6.83
C VAL A 277 -26.72 -16.07 5.78
N GLU A 278 -27.13 -16.14 4.52
CA GLU A 278 -26.22 -16.42 3.42
C GLU A 278 -25.27 -15.23 3.16
N PRO A 279 -24.03 -15.45 2.66
CA PRO A 279 -23.07 -14.38 2.40
C PRO A 279 -23.55 -13.31 1.40
N GLY A 280 -24.50 -13.65 0.54
CA GLY A 280 -25.11 -12.74 -0.44
C GLY A 280 -26.26 -11.90 0.11
N ASP A 281 -26.79 -12.26 1.28
CA ASP A 281 -27.98 -11.63 1.86
C ASP A 281 -27.63 -10.36 2.66
N ASN A 282 -28.65 -9.71 3.22
CA ASN A 282 -28.47 -8.53 4.06
C ASN A 282 -27.63 -8.86 5.32
N GLN A 283 -26.41 -8.34 5.35
CA GLN A 283 -25.43 -8.59 6.41
C GLN A 283 -25.65 -7.75 7.69
N SER A 284 -26.68 -6.90 7.75
CA SER A 284 -26.85 -5.94 8.85
C SER A 284 -27.01 -6.60 10.22
N ALA A 285 -27.78 -7.70 10.31
CA ALA A 285 -27.98 -8.44 11.55
C ALA A 285 -26.70 -9.12 12.05
N VAL A 286 -25.93 -9.71 11.13
CA VAL A 286 -24.64 -10.35 11.42
C VAL A 286 -23.65 -9.32 11.98
N VAL A 287 -23.54 -8.17 11.31
CA VAL A 287 -22.66 -7.09 11.77
C VAL A 287 -23.11 -6.56 13.12
N ALA A 288 -24.41 -6.31 13.33
CA ALA A 288 -24.92 -5.85 14.62
C ALA A 288 -24.58 -6.83 15.75
N ALA A 289 -24.84 -8.13 15.55
CA ALA A 289 -24.53 -9.16 16.53
C ALA A 289 -23.03 -9.23 16.85
N ALA A 290 -22.15 -9.13 15.84
CA ALA A 290 -20.70 -9.11 16.05
C ALA A 290 -20.26 -7.90 16.90
N TYR A 291 -20.82 -6.71 16.63
CA TYR A 291 -20.52 -5.50 17.39
C TYR A 291 -21.04 -5.55 18.82
N ASP A 292 -22.21 -6.15 19.05
CA ASP A 292 -22.77 -6.27 20.38
C ASP A 292 -21.96 -7.26 21.24
N ARG A 293 -21.50 -8.37 20.68
CA ARG A 293 -20.54 -9.29 21.33
C ARG A 293 -19.23 -8.58 21.68
N ALA A 294 -18.66 -7.83 20.72
CA ALA A 294 -17.42 -7.09 20.93
C ALA A 294 -17.57 -6.03 22.04
N LYS A 295 -18.65 -5.24 22.02
CA LYS A 295 -18.93 -4.24 23.07
C LYS A 295 -19.08 -4.89 24.44
N ALA A 296 -19.71 -6.07 24.54
CA ALA A 296 -19.86 -6.77 25.81
C ALA A 296 -18.49 -7.16 26.40
N LEU A 297 -17.58 -7.70 25.58
CA LEU A 297 -16.20 -8.06 25.99
C LEU A 297 -15.39 -6.81 26.35
N LEU A 298 -15.43 -5.77 25.51
CA LEU A 298 -14.72 -4.51 25.72
C LEU A 298 -15.14 -3.80 27.01
N ARG A 299 -16.44 -3.82 27.35
CA ARG A 299 -16.94 -3.26 28.62
C ARG A 299 -16.39 -3.98 29.85
N ARG A 300 -16.12 -5.29 29.73
CA ARG A 300 -15.53 -6.11 30.79
C ARG A 300 -14.00 -6.07 30.80
N GLY A 301 -13.37 -5.43 29.81
CA GLY A 301 -11.91 -5.45 29.65
C GLY A 301 -11.38 -6.84 29.30
N GLU A 302 -12.16 -7.65 28.58
CA GLU A 302 -11.75 -8.98 28.14
C GLU A 302 -11.13 -8.93 26.75
N SER A 303 -9.98 -9.59 26.59
CA SER A 303 -9.27 -9.70 25.31
C SER A 303 -9.95 -10.73 24.39
N PHE A 304 -10.01 -10.45 23.08
CA PHE A 304 -10.65 -11.32 22.10
C PHE A 304 -10.03 -11.23 20.71
N VAL A 305 -10.36 -12.20 19.86
CA VAL A 305 -9.96 -12.24 18.44
C VAL A 305 -11.15 -11.86 17.56
N TRP A 306 -10.95 -10.93 16.64
CA TRP A 306 -11.91 -10.58 15.59
C TRP A 306 -11.50 -11.26 14.29
N ASN A 307 -12.23 -12.31 13.90
CA ASN A 307 -11.98 -13.07 12.68
C ASN A 307 -12.93 -12.63 11.54
N ALA A 308 -12.38 -11.90 10.58
CA ALA A 308 -13.02 -11.56 9.32
C ALA A 308 -11.95 -11.36 8.23
N THR A 309 -12.38 -11.15 6.98
CA THR A 309 -11.43 -10.92 5.88
C THR A 309 -10.66 -9.60 6.05
N ASN A 310 -11.34 -8.53 6.45
CA ASN A 310 -10.73 -7.24 6.80
C ASN A 310 -9.68 -6.75 5.77
N VAL A 311 -9.99 -6.91 4.49
CA VAL A 311 -9.03 -6.69 3.38
C VAL A 311 -8.75 -5.22 3.10
N SER A 312 -9.63 -4.30 3.46
CA SER A 312 -9.42 -2.87 3.26
C SER A 312 -9.26 -2.11 4.57
N ARG A 313 -8.58 -0.97 4.52
CA ARG A 313 -8.40 -0.06 5.66
C ARG A 313 -9.74 0.40 6.24
N ILE A 314 -10.74 0.62 5.38
CA ILE A 314 -12.09 1.01 5.80
C ILE A 314 -12.75 -0.09 6.64
N LEU A 315 -12.63 -1.36 6.24
CA LEU A 315 -13.23 -2.47 6.99
C LEU A 315 -12.53 -2.70 8.33
N ARG A 316 -11.19 -2.68 8.34
CA ARG A 316 -10.40 -2.74 9.57
C ARG A 316 -10.72 -1.59 10.50
N GLY A 317 -10.81 -0.37 9.97
CA GLY A 317 -11.11 0.86 10.72
C GLY A 317 -12.33 0.71 11.62
N LYS A 318 -13.40 0.06 11.16
CA LYS A 318 -14.61 -0.08 11.98
C LYS A 318 -14.40 -0.83 13.31
N VAL A 319 -13.65 -1.94 13.29
CA VAL A 319 -13.34 -2.70 14.52
C VAL A 319 -12.21 -2.04 15.32
N ILE A 320 -11.23 -1.46 14.64
CA ILE A 320 -10.13 -0.71 15.26
C ILE A 320 -10.69 0.49 16.05
N ASP A 321 -11.59 1.27 15.44
CA ASP A 321 -12.19 2.45 16.05
C ASP A 321 -13.08 2.10 17.23
N LEU A 322 -13.87 1.03 17.11
CA LEU A 322 -14.63 0.49 18.24
C LEU A 322 -13.70 0.13 19.40
N SER A 323 -12.63 -0.61 19.12
CA SER A 323 -11.69 -1.11 20.14
C SER A 323 -10.94 0.05 20.81
N ALA A 324 -10.50 1.03 20.02
CA ALA A 324 -9.82 2.23 20.50
C ALA A 324 -10.71 3.06 21.44
N ALA A 325 -12.02 3.18 21.15
CA ALA A 325 -12.97 3.89 22.01
C ALA A 325 -13.10 3.28 23.41
N TYR A 326 -12.75 2.00 23.59
CA TYR A 326 -12.73 1.31 24.88
C TYR A 326 -11.33 1.20 25.49
N LYS A 327 -10.33 1.90 24.93
CA LYS A 327 -8.92 1.82 25.33
C LYS A 327 -8.36 0.39 25.24
N ALA A 328 -8.70 -0.33 24.19
CA ALA A 328 -8.05 -1.60 23.92
C ALA A 328 -6.71 -1.37 23.20
N ARG A 329 -5.71 -2.18 23.54
CA ARG A 329 -4.53 -2.42 22.70
C ARG A 329 -4.98 -3.17 21.47
N ILE A 330 -4.52 -2.74 20.30
CA ILE A 330 -4.97 -3.27 19.01
C ILE A 330 -3.79 -3.90 18.30
N ARG A 331 -3.89 -5.20 18.04
CA ARG A 331 -2.92 -5.98 17.28
C ARG A 331 -3.59 -6.46 15.99
N VAL A 332 -2.99 -6.19 14.83
CA VAL A 332 -3.47 -6.71 13.55
C VAL A 332 -2.56 -7.84 13.11
N VAL A 333 -3.13 -9.02 12.84
CA VAL A 333 -2.40 -10.14 12.25
C VAL A 333 -2.81 -10.24 10.79
N TYR A 334 -1.86 -9.98 9.90
CA TYR A 334 -2.03 -10.01 8.46
C TYR A 334 -1.49 -11.32 7.90
N LEU A 335 -2.35 -12.09 7.24
CA LEU A 335 -1.99 -13.36 6.64
C LEU A 335 -2.04 -13.26 5.12
N GLU A 336 -0.88 -13.43 4.50
CA GLU A 336 -0.72 -13.46 3.05
C GLU A 336 0.36 -14.46 2.65
N PRO A 337 0.10 -15.77 2.77
CA PRO A 337 0.93 -16.75 2.07
C PRO A 337 0.92 -16.44 0.56
N PRO A 338 1.84 -17.01 -0.24
CA PRO A 338 1.94 -16.70 -1.67
C PRO A 338 0.57 -16.70 -2.36
N ILE A 339 0.24 -15.64 -3.11
CA ILE A 339 -1.08 -15.46 -3.70
C ILE A 339 -1.57 -16.68 -4.51
N PRO A 340 -0.72 -17.37 -5.32
CA PRO A 340 -1.12 -18.61 -5.98
C PRO A 340 -1.58 -19.71 -5.00
N LEU A 341 -0.95 -19.81 -3.83
CA LEU A 341 -1.34 -20.73 -2.77
C LEU A 341 -2.67 -20.32 -2.14
N ILE A 342 -2.92 -19.03 -1.91
CA ILE A 342 -4.22 -18.54 -1.41
C ILE A 342 -5.33 -18.92 -2.39
N ARG A 343 -5.13 -18.69 -3.69
CA ARG A 343 -6.09 -19.07 -4.74
C ARG A 343 -6.34 -20.58 -4.74
N SER A 344 -5.29 -21.39 -4.70
CA SER A 344 -5.38 -22.87 -4.63
C SER A 344 -6.13 -23.34 -3.38
N ARG A 345 -5.86 -22.75 -2.21
CA ARG A 345 -6.60 -23.04 -0.96
C ARG A 345 -8.07 -22.62 -1.04
N ASN A 346 -8.41 -21.57 -1.79
CA ASN A 346 -9.79 -21.15 -2.01
C ASN A 346 -10.54 -22.04 -3.02
N THR A 347 -9.87 -22.65 -3.98
CA THR A 347 -10.51 -23.61 -4.89
C THR A 347 -10.73 -24.97 -4.24
N GLY A 348 -9.83 -25.40 -3.34
CA GLY A 348 -9.91 -26.70 -2.65
C GLY A 348 -10.85 -26.78 -1.44
N ARG A 349 -11.45 -25.68 -0.98
CA ARG A 349 -12.33 -25.65 0.21
C ARG A 349 -13.78 -26.05 -0.09
N THR A 350 -14.44 -26.69 0.88
CA THR A 350 -15.86 -27.08 0.79
C THR A 350 -16.80 -25.90 0.54
N LYS A 351 -16.58 -24.76 1.23
CA LYS A 351 -17.31 -23.50 1.01
C LYS A 351 -16.44 -22.50 0.23
N ARG A 352 -16.32 -22.72 -1.08
CA ARG A 352 -15.55 -21.85 -1.99
C ARG A 352 -16.14 -20.44 -2.04
N VAL A 353 -15.28 -19.43 -1.91
CA VAL A 353 -15.65 -18.07 -2.31
C VAL A 353 -15.57 -18.01 -3.84
N PRO A 354 -16.65 -17.62 -4.55
CA PRO A 354 -16.64 -17.55 -6.02
C PRO A 354 -15.48 -16.71 -6.54
N GLU A 355 -14.89 -17.10 -7.67
CA GLU A 355 -13.69 -16.45 -8.21
C GLU A 355 -13.85 -14.93 -8.34
N ARG A 356 -14.96 -14.50 -8.93
CA ARG A 356 -15.31 -13.08 -9.09
C ARG A 356 -15.43 -12.32 -7.76
N VAL A 357 -15.80 -13.00 -6.67
CA VAL A 357 -15.83 -12.37 -5.33
C VAL A 357 -14.41 -12.26 -4.78
N TRP A 358 -13.60 -13.31 -4.94
CA TRP A 358 -12.20 -13.33 -4.50
C TRP A 358 -11.38 -12.23 -5.21
N GLU A 359 -11.51 -12.13 -6.54
CA GLU A 359 -10.84 -11.11 -7.34
C GLU A 359 -11.22 -9.68 -6.90
N ARG A 360 -12.50 -9.43 -6.61
CA ARG A 360 -12.96 -8.15 -6.05
C ARG A 360 -12.41 -7.85 -4.65
N LEU A 361 -12.09 -8.87 -3.86
CA LEU A 361 -11.46 -8.68 -2.54
C LEU A 361 -9.97 -8.39 -2.72
N PHE A 362 -9.31 -9.06 -3.66
CA PHE A 362 -7.91 -8.80 -4.02
C PHE A 362 -7.73 -7.37 -4.56
N ASP A 363 -8.64 -6.90 -5.43
CA ASP A 363 -8.65 -5.51 -5.95
C ASP A 363 -8.86 -4.44 -4.87
N LYS A 364 -9.26 -4.83 -3.66
CA LYS A 364 -9.51 -3.93 -2.53
C LYS A 364 -8.56 -4.17 -1.36
N LEU A 365 -7.52 -4.98 -1.59
CA LEU A 365 -6.58 -5.36 -0.57
C LEU A 365 -5.65 -4.18 -0.24
N ASP A 366 -5.82 -3.62 0.94
CA ASP A 366 -4.90 -2.70 1.58
C ASP A 366 -4.12 -3.47 2.65
N VAL A 367 -2.80 -3.57 2.54
CA VAL A 367 -1.97 -4.17 3.60
C VAL A 367 -2.01 -3.27 4.85
N PRO A 368 -2.27 -3.82 6.06
CA PRO A 368 -2.33 -3.02 7.27
C PRO A 368 -1.00 -2.39 7.60
N THR A 369 -1.03 -1.20 8.21
CA THR A 369 0.17 -0.44 8.60
C THR A 369 0.18 -0.10 10.08
N LEU A 370 1.35 0.22 10.62
CA LEU A 370 1.52 0.67 12.00
C LEU A 370 0.84 2.02 12.31
N ALA A 371 0.34 2.74 11.28
CA ALA A 371 -0.51 3.92 11.48
C ALA A 371 -1.91 3.55 11.96
N GLU A 372 -2.37 2.33 11.68
CA GLU A 372 -3.73 1.88 12.01
C GLU A 372 -3.85 1.38 13.45
N CYS A 373 -2.77 0.86 14.03
CA CYS A 373 -2.82 0.08 15.27
C CYS A 373 -1.49 0.02 16.04
N HIS A 374 -1.53 -0.61 17.22
CA HIS A 374 -0.38 -0.66 18.13
C HIS A 374 0.69 -1.63 17.62
N GLU A 375 0.28 -2.70 16.93
CA GLU A 375 1.17 -3.73 16.40
C GLU A 375 0.57 -4.35 15.14
N VAL A 376 1.41 -4.58 14.13
CA VAL A 376 1.07 -5.39 12.96
C VAL A 376 2.03 -6.58 12.92
N GLU A 377 1.48 -7.79 12.81
CA GLU A 377 2.22 -9.02 12.55
C GLU A 377 1.96 -9.47 11.11
N TYR A 378 3.02 -9.56 10.30
CA TYR A 378 2.94 -10.02 8.91
C TYR A 378 3.31 -11.51 8.82
N LEU A 379 2.34 -12.35 8.48
CA LEU A 379 2.50 -13.78 8.22
C LEU A 379 2.43 -14.03 6.71
N VAL A 380 3.57 -13.82 6.04
CA VAL A 380 3.69 -13.80 4.57
C VAL A 380 4.38 -15.05 3.98
N GLY A 381 4.75 -16.00 4.85
CA GLY A 381 5.38 -17.26 4.48
C GLY A 381 4.39 -18.36 4.11
N THR A 382 4.90 -19.54 3.76
CA THR A 382 4.09 -20.72 3.37
C THR A 382 3.50 -21.50 4.55
N LYS A 383 3.86 -21.15 5.80
CA LYS A 383 3.36 -21.83 6.99
C LYS A 383 1.91 -21.48 7.26
#